data_AF-X1GFM8-F1
#
_entry.id   AF-X1GFM8-F1
#
_cell.length_a   1.000
_cell.length_b   1.000
_cell.length_c   1.000
_cell.angle_alpha   90.00
_cell.angle_beta   90.00
_cell.angle_gamma   90.00
#
_symmetry.space_group_name_H-M   'P 1'
#
loop_
_entity.id
_entity.type
_entity.pdbx_description
1 polymer ?
#
loop_
_entity_poly.entity_id
_entity_poly.type
_entity_poly.pdbx_seq_one_letter_code
_entity_poly.pdbx_strand_id
1 'polypeptide(L)'
;NKDYHNFIKKLILDNIEKGDETIFIGSPDKNRISKDFIEDINKELKAKGKKGELRLSNSYLPMKGGIIIGSGTIRKNISLELLLKNVREESEMHMSKILFN
;
A
#
# COMPACT_ATOMS: atom_id res chain seq x y z
N ASN A 1 14.88 8.25 0.07
CA ASN A 1 13.50 8.80 0.01
C ASN A 1 12.76 8.43 -1.27
N LYS A 2 13.31 8.69 -2.47
CA LYS A 2 12.66 8.31 -3.75
C LYS A 2 12.31 6.82 -3.85
N ASP A 3 13.16 5.93 -3.36
CA ASP A 3 12.90 4.48 -3.44
C ASP A 3 11.67 4.06 -2.64
N TYR A 4 11.49 4.64 -1.44
CA TYR A 4 10.30 4.40 -0.63
C TYR A 4 9.05 4.95 -1.31
N HIS A 5 9.12 6.16 -1.88
CA HIS A 5 8.01 6.75 -2.63
C HIS A 5 7.61 5.89 -3.83
N ASN A 6 8.59 5.43 -4.61
CA ASN A 6 8.32 4.56 -5.76
C ASN A 6 7.74 3.22 -5.34
N PHE A 7 8.24 2.65 -4.25
CA PHE A 7 7.72 1.41 -3.68
C PHE A 7 6.26 1.56 -3.23
N ILE A 8 5.95 2.58 -2.43
CA ILE A 8 4.57 2.85 -2.00
C ILE A 8 3.68 3.15 -3.20
N LYS A 9 4.15 3.95 -4.16
CA LYS A 9 3.41 4.25 -5.39
C LYS A 9 3.05 2.97 -6.15
N LYS A 10 4.00 2.07 -6.33
CA LYS A 10 3.77 0.78 -6.96
C LYS A 10 2.76 -0.07 -6.16
N LEU A 11 2.91 -0.16 -4.84
CA LEU A 11 1.96 -0.86 -3.98
C LEU A 11 0.54 -0.31 -4.12
N ILE A 12 0.38 1.01 -4.16
CA ILE A 12 -0.91 1.67 -4.37
C ILE A 12 -1.50 1.24 -5.72
N LEU A 13 -0.74 1.42 -6.81
CA LEU A 13 -1.20 1.12 -8.17
C LEU A 13 -1.55 -0.36 -8.38
N ASP A 14 -0.78 -1.27 -7.78
CA ASP A 14 -0.97 -2.72 -7.90
C ASP A 14 -2.18 -3.24 -7.10
N ASN A 15 -2.70 -2.46 -6.15
CA ASN A 15 -3.76 -2.90 -5.23
C ASN A 15 -5.05 -2.08 -5.32
N ILE A 16 -5.09 -1.06 -6.18
CA ILE A 16 -6.31 -0.29 -6.45
C ILE A 16 -7.22 -1.05 -7.41
N GLU A 17 -8.52 -1.05 -7.12
CA GLU A 17 -9.52 -1.69 -7.96
C GLU A 17 -10.26 -0.65 -8.82
N LYS A 18 -10.87 0.34 -8.15
CA LYS A 18 -11.79 1.32 -8.73
C LYS A 18 -11.13 2.69 -8.92
N GLY A 19 -10.19 3.05 -8.05
CA GLY A 19 -9.53 4.36 -8.05
C GLY A 19 -10.29 5.42 -7.26
N ASP A 20 -11.25 5.06 -6.40
CA ASP A 20 -11.96 5.92 -5.46
C ASP A 20 -11.69 5.56 -3.98
N GLU A 21 -10.69 4.72 -3.75
CA GLU A 21 -10.31 4.21 -2.45
C GLU A 21 -9.66 5.30 -1.56
N THR A 22 -9.78 5.12 -0.25
CA THR A 22 -9.07 5.90 0.76
C THR A 22 -7.78 5.20 1.20
N ILE A 23 -6.69 5.94 1.19
CA ILE A 23 -5.36 5.51 1.63
C ILE A 23 -5.18 5.93 3.09
N PHE A 24 -4.86 4.95 3.93
CA PHE A 24 -4.52 5.14 5.34
C PHE A 24 -3.03 4.84 5.54
N ILE A 25 -2.36 5.71 6.27
CA ILE A 25 -0.91 5.64 6.50
C ILE A 25 -0.58 5.63 7.98
N GLY A 26 0.65 5.24 8.31
CA GLY A 26 1.17 5.34 9.67
C GLY A 26 1.60 6.76 10.03
N SER A 27 1.62 7.06 11.32
CA SER A 27 2.18 8.32 11.84
C SER A 27 3.62 8.60 11.37
N PRO A 28 4.54 7.61 11.27
CA PRO A 28 5.90 7.85 10.78
C PRO A 28 5.96 8.34 9.32
N ASP A 29 4.97 7.94 8.51
CA ASP A 29 4.94 8.25 7.08
C ASP A 29 4.22 9.57 6.78
N LYS A 30 3.68 10.27 7.79
CA LYS A 30 3.03 11.59 7.62
C LYS A 30 3.88 12.59 6.84
N ASN A 31 5.19 12.64 7.10
CA ASN A 31 6.10 13.56 6.44
C ASN A 31 6.61 13.04 5.08
N ARG A 32 6.32 11.78 4.75
CA ARG A 32 6.76 11.13 3.52
C ARG A 32 5.61 11.08 2.51
N ILE A 33 4.41 10.72 2.92
CA ILE A 33 3.24 10.58 2.07
C ILE A 33 2.37 11.82 2.25
N SER A 34 2.56 12.80 1.36
CA SER A 34 1.78 14.03 1.32
C SER A 34 0.53 13.89 0.44
N LYS A 35 -0.33 14.91 0.46
CA LYS A 35 -1.47 14.99 -0.46
C LYS A 35 -1.00 15.07 -1.91
N ASP A 36 0.04 15.87 -2.20
CA ASP A 36 0.61 16.02 -3.55
C ASP A 36 1.04 14.68 -4.14
N PHE A 37 1.62 13.80 -3.31
CA PHE A 37 1.98 12.45 -3.72
C PHE A 37 0.77 11.62 -4.17
N ILE A 38 -0.36 11.73 -3.46
CA ILE A 38 -1.62 11.07 -3.85
C ILE A 38 -2.23 11.71 -5.10
N GLU A 39 -2.12 13.03 -5.26
CA GLU A 39 -2.58 13.72 -6.47
C GLU A 39 -1.82 13.28 -7.72
N ASP A 40 -0.51 13.08 -7.61
CA ASP A 40 0.30 12.57 -8.72
C ASP A 40 -0.08 11.13 -9.09
N ILE A 41 -0.42 10.30 -8.11
CA ILE A 41 -0.97 8.97 -8.36
C ILE A 41 -2.33 9.05 -9.04
N ASN A 42 -3.20 9.98 -8.61
CA ASN A 42 -4.51 10.20 -9.23
C ASN A 42 -4.40 10.60 -10.70
N LYS A 43 -3.43 11.45 -11.07
CA LYS A 43 -3.15 11.78 -12.48
C LYS A 43 -2.77 10.55 -13.29
N GLU A 44 -1.91 9.68 -12.73
CA GLU A 44 -1.51 8.45 -13.40
C GLU A 44 -2.67 7.44 -13.54
N LEU A 45 -3.52 7.33 -12.51
CA LEU A 45 -4.71 6.49 -12.56
C LEU A 45 -5.68 6.96 -13.64
N LYS A 46 -5.90 8.28 -13.76
CA LYS A 46 -6.71 8.86 -14.84
C LYS A 46 -6.12 8.55 -16.21
N ALA A 47 -4.79 8.67 -16.37
CA ALA A 47 -4.11 8.31 -17.61
C ALA A 47 -4.25 6.81 -17.95
N LYS A 48 -4.41 5.95 -16.94
CA LYS A 48 -4.68 4.50 -17.07
C LYS A 48 -6.18 4.16 -17.20
N GLY A 49 -7.07 5.15 -17.33
CA GLY A 49 -8.52 4.95 -17.48
C GLY A 49 -9.26 4.57 -16.19
N LYS A 50 -8.64 4.73 -15.02
CA LYS A 50 -9.28 4.57 -13.70
C LYS A 50 -9.83 5.91 -13.21
N LYS A 51 -10.67 5.91 -12.17
CA LYS A 51 -11.30 7.14 -11.63
C LYS A 51 -10.27 8.20 -11.19
N GLY A 52 -9.22 7.77 -10.48
CA GLY A 52 -8.18 8.67 -9.95
C GLY A 52 -8.75 9.72 -8.99
N GLU A 53 -9.57 9.24 -8.04
CA GLU A 53 -10.21 10.00 -6.96
C GLU A 53 -9.76 9.48 -5.59
N LEU A 54 -8.54 8.93 -5.51
CA LEU A 54 -7.98 8.47 -4.25
C LEU A 54 -7.93 9.59 -3.23
N ARG A 55 -8.19 9.23 -1.98
CA ARG A 55 -8.20 10.17 -0.84
C ARG A 55 -7.17 9.76 0.18
N LEU A 56 -6.42 10.72 0.71
CA LEU A 56 -5.58 10.48 1.88
C LEU A 56 -6.42 10.65 3.15
N SER A 57 -6.44 9.63 4.01
CA SER A 57 -7.08 9.71 5.32
C SER A 57 -6.39 10.75 6.21
N ASN A 58 -7.18 11.51 6.96
CA ASN A 58 -6.64 12.40 8.01
C ASN A 58 -6.30 11.65 9.31
N SER A 59 -6.67 10.37 9.41
CA SER A 59 -6.41 9.52 10.56
C SER A 59 -5.22 8.61 10.28
N TYR A 60 -4.28 8.60 11.22
CA TYR A 60 -3.08 7.76 11.19
C TYR A 60 -3.34 6.48 11.96
N LEU A 61 -2.82 5.36 11.44
CA LEU A 61 -2.94 4.06 12.08
C LEU A 61 -1.62 3.68 12.78
N PRO A 62 -1.66 2.81 13.81
CA PRO A 62 -0.46 2.31 14.47
C PRO A 62 0.25 1.29 13.57
N MET A 63 0.96 1.77 12.56
CA MET A 63 1.77 0.97 11.64
C MET A 63 3.16 1.59 11.48
N LYS A 64 4.17 0.75 11.26
CA LYS A 64 5.56 1.22 11.09
C LYS A 64 5.86 1.66 9.66
N GLY A 65 5.10 1.18 8.69
CA GLY A 65 5.21 1.58 7.28
C GLY A 65 4.27 0.78 6.38
N GLY A 66 4.24 1.16 5.09
CA GLY A 66 3.28 0.64 4.13
C GLY A 66 1.97 1.44 4.16
N ILE A 67 0.89 0.82 3.68
CA ILE A 67 -0.40 1.47 3.50
C ILE A 67 -1.56 0.52 3.80
N ILE A 68 -2.71 1.09 4.12
CA ILE A 68 -3.97 0.37 4.09
C ILE A 68 -4.87 1.07 3.08
N ILE A 69 -5.48 0.31 2.17
CA ILE A 69 -6.37 0.83 1.12
C ILE A 69 -7.79 0.41 1.48
N GLY A 70 -8.77 1.30 1.44
CA GLY A 70 -10.15 0.93 1.79
C GLY A 70 -11.22 1.72 1.07
N SER A 71 -12.35 1.05 0.84
CA SER A 71 -13.58 1.63 0.31
C SER A 71 -14.76 1.21 1.18
N GLY A 72 -15.40 2.18 1.85
CA GLY A 72 -16.48 1.91 2.80
C GLY A 72 -16.00 1.07 3.99
N THR A 73 -16.61 -0.09 4.19
CA THR A 73 -16.31 -1.03 5.28
C THR A 73 -15.16 -1.99 4.97
N ILE A 74 -14.78 -2.14 3.70
CA ILE A 74 -13.74 -3.08 3.26
C ILE A 74 -12.39 -2.37 3.25
N ARG A 75 -11.38 -3.00 3.87
CA ARG A 75 -10.00 -2.52 3.89
C ARG A 75 -9.03 -3.64 3.56
N LYS A 76 -8.11 -3.36 2.64
CA LYS A 76 -6.98 -4.22 2.31
C LYS A 76 -5.75 -3.75 3.07
N ASN A 77 -5.23 -4.63 3.92
CA ASN A 77 -4.02 -4.35 4.67
C ASN A 77 -2.78 -4.64 3.80
N ILE A 78 -1.97 -3.62 3.55
CA ILE A 78 -0.72 -3.68 2.77
C ILE A 78 0.38 -3.00 3.61
N SER A 79 0.33 -3.20 4.92
CA SER A 79 1.40 -2.76 5.81
C SER A 79 2.68 -3.52 5.48
N LEU A 80 3.81 -2.84 5.64
CA LEU A 80 5.12 -3.45 5.41
C LEU A 80 5.32 -4.67 6.33
N GLU A 81 4.79 -4.61 7.54
CA GLU A 81 4.82 -5.69 8.52
C GLU A 81 4.10 -6.95 8.01
N LEU A 82 2.91 -6.78 7.41
CA LEU A 82 2.16 -7.91 6.83
C LEU A 82 2.86 -8.48 5.60
N LEU A 83 3.38 -7.62 4.72
CA LEU A 83 4.13 -8.07 3.54
C LEU A 83 5.38 -8.87 3.93
N LEU A 84 6.16 -8.38 4.88
CA LEU A 84 7.35 -9.08 5.38
C LEU A 84 7.00 -10.41 6.05
N LYS A 85 5.90 -10.45 6.80
CA LYS A 85 5.39 -11.68 7.41
C LYS A 85 5.05 -12.72 6.33
N ASN A 86 4.29 -12.34 5.31
CA ASN A 86 3.91 -13.24 4.23
C ASN A 86 5.13 -13.80 3.49
N VAL A 87 6.12 -12.96 3.17
CA VAL A 87 7.36 -13.39 2.49
C VAL A 87 8.14 -14.39 3.35
N ARG A 88 8.18 -14.17 4.68
CA ARG A 88 8.83 -15.09 5.62
C ARG A 88 8.13 -16.45 5.63
N GLU A 89 6.81 -16.46 5.80
CA GLU A 89 6.01 -17.69 5.87
C GLU A 89 6.12 -18.49 4.56
N GLU A 90 6.09 -17.81 3.41
CA GLU A 90 6.29 -18.46 2.10
C GLU A 90 7.68 -19.09 1.99
N SER A 91 8.72 -18.39 2.45
CA SER A 91 10.10 -18.90 2.45
C SER A 91 10.25 -20.12 3.37
N GLU A 92 9.65 -20.09 4.57
CA GLU A 92 9.66 -21.22 5.51
C GLU A 92 8.92 -22.44 4.91
N MET A 93 7.79 -22.22 4.23
CA MET A 93 7.08 -23.29 3.52
C MET A 93 7.94 -23.89 2.41
N HIS A 94 8.64 -23.07 1.63
CA HIS A 94 9.55 -23.54 0.58
C HIS A 94 10.71 -24.35 1.14
N MET A 95 11.32 -23.90 2.25
CA MET A 95 12.39 -24.63 2.92
C MET A 95 11.91 -25.98 3.47
N SER A 96 10.73 -26.02 4.08
CA SER A 96 10.13 -27.27 4.58
C SER A 96 9.90 -28.28 3.46
N LYS A 97 9.40 -27.83 2.29
CA LYS A 97 9.25 -28.70 1.11
C LYS A 97 10.57 -29.25 0.58
N ILE A 98 11.68 -28.52 0.71
CA ILE A 98 13.00 -29.01 0.27
C ILE A 98 13.59 -30.00 1.27
N LEU A 99 13.40 -29.75 2.57
CA LEU A 99 14.01 -30.55 3.65
C LEU A 99 13.28 -31.85 3.96
N PHE A 100 11.98 -31.92 3.67
CA PHE A 100 11.12 -33.07 3.98
C PHE A 100 10.44 -33.69 2.75
N ASN A 101 10.85 -33.29 1.53
CA ASN A 101 10.76 -34.15 0.34
C ASN A 101 12.06 -34.97 0.21
#